data_AF-A0A7C6UN19-F1
#
_entry.id   AF-A0A7C6UN19-F1
#
_cell.length_a   1.000
_cell.length_b   1.000
_cell.length_c   1.000
_cell.angle_alpha   90.00
_cell.angle_beta   90.00
_cell.angle_gamma   90.00
#
_symmetry.space_group_name_H-M   'P 1'
#
loop_
_entity.id
_entity.type
_entity.pdbx_description
1 polymer ?
#
loop_
_entity_poly.entity_id
_entity_poly.type
_entity_poly.pdbx_seq_one_letter_code
_entity_poly.pdbx_strand_id
1 'polypeptide(L)'
;MKEKSRDSVERKLLPICFLCNLVPREGIASGFLFKGVFICGQCEHELINCNIDNQVKYKVAIEKIRKILFKKSPGKCSPGLKQ
;
A
#
# COMPACT_ATOMS: atom_id res chain seq x y z
N MET A 1 -26.63 -16.44 -28.32
CA MET A 1 -26.68 -15.07 -27.78
C MET A 1 -26.25 -15.09 -26.31
N LYS A 2 -25.14 -14.44 -25.95
CA LYS A 2 -24.72 -13.95 -24.62
C LYS A 2 -23.20 -13.84 -24.63
N GLU A 3 -22.54 -12.80 -24.14
CA GLU A 3 -22.82 -11.38 -23.98
C GLU A 3 -21.41 -10.78 -23.91
N LYS A 4 -21.16 -9.70 -24.66
CA LYS A 4 -19.84 -9.11 -24.86
C LYS A 4 -19.38 -8.49 -23.53
N SER A 5 -18.48 -9.15 -22.81
CA SER A 5 -17.83 -8.58 -21.61
C SER A 5 -16.98 -7.39 -22.05
N ARG A 6 -17.48 -6.19 -21.77
CA ARG A 6 -16.74 -4.95 -21.97
C ARG A 6 -15.58 -4.98 -20.98
N ASP A 7 -14.35 -5.04 -21.49
CA ASP A 7 -13.13 -4.84 -20.71
C ASP A 7 -13.09 -3.36 -20.29
N SER A 8 -13.83 -3.04 -19.23
CA SER A 8 -13.71 -1.79 -18.52
C SER A 8 -12.47 -1.89 -17.67
N VAL A 9 -11.42 -1.14 -18.03
CA VAL A 9 -10.19 -0.95 -17.24
C VAL A 9 -10.57 -0.97 -15.76
N GLU A 10 -10.31 -2.11 -15.11
CA GLU A 10 -10.83 -2.41 -13.80
C GLU A 10 -10.13 -1.48 -12.82
N ARG A 11 -10.74 -0.32 -12.59
CA ARG A 11 -10.24 0.65 -11.63
C ARG A 11 -10.32 -0.07 -10.29
N LYS A 12 -9.17 -0.51 -9.79
CA LYS A 12 -9.02 -1.15 -8.48
C LYS A 12 -9.53 -0.17 -7.42
N LEU A 13 -10.81 -0.29 -7.07
CA LEU A 13 -11.45 0.54 -6.04
C LEU A 13 -10.89 0.20 -4.65
N LEU A 14 -10.35 -1.01 -4.50
CA LEU A 14 -9.87 -1.52 -3.23
C LEU A 14 -8.40 -1.14 -2.99
N PRO A 15 -8.04 -0.73 -1.75
CA PRO A 15 -6.67 -0.38 -1.42
C PRO A 15 -5.80 -1.64 -1.41
N ILE A 16 -4.72 -1.62 -2.19
CA ILE A 16 -3.75 -2.71 -2.22
C ILE A 16 -2.53 -2.30 -1.40
N CYS A 17 -2.16 -3.13 -0.42
CA CYS A 17 -0.97 -2.90 0.38
C CYS A 17 0.29 -3.02 -0.48
N PHE A 18 1.18 -2.02 -0.43
CA PHE A 18 2.43 -2.01 -1.18
C PHE A 18 3.43 -3.09 -0.75
N LEU A 19 3.32 -3.60 0.48
CA LEU A 19 4.25 -4.57 1.05
C LEU A 19 3.84 -6.02 0.80
N CYS A 20 2.55 -6.35 0.96
CA CYS A 20 2.05 -7.71 0.75
C CYS A 20 1.26 -7.91 -0.55
N ASN A 21 0.94 -6.83 -1.28
CA ASN A 21 0.11 -6.84 -2.49
C ASN A 21 -1.30 -7.42 -2.31
N LEU A 22 -1.78 -7.49 -1.06
CA LEU A 22 -3.13 -7.94 -0.72
C LEU A 22 -4.05 -6.74 -0.45
N VAL A 23 -5.34 -6.96 -0.71
CA VAL A 23 -6.40 -6.08 -0.21
C VAL A 23 -6.73 -6.50 1.23
N PRO A 24 -6.59 -5.61 2.22
CA PRO A 24 -6.99 -5.92 3.59
C PRO A 24 -8.50 -6.16 3.67
N ARG A 25 -8.91 -7.08 4.55
CA ARG A 25 -10.33 -7.46 4.74
C ARG A 25 -11.21 -6.28 5.16
N GLU A 26 -10.65 -5.40 5.97
CA GLU A 26 -11.28 -4.18 6.50
C GLU A 26 -11.12 -2.97 5.55
N GLY A 27 -10.55 -3.18 4.35
CA GLY A 27 -10.35 -2.13 3.37
C GLY A 27 -9.43 -1.01 3.88
N ILE A 28 -9.77 0.24 3.55
CA ILE A 28 -8.93 1.41 3.85
C ILE A 28 -8.84 1.71 5.35
N ALA A 29 -9.78 1.20 6.16
CA ALA A 29 -9.80 1.40 7.60
C ALA A 29 -8.65 0.65 8.32
N SER A 30 -8.04 -0.33 7.65
CA SER A 30 -7.00 -1.20 8.23
C SER A 30 -5.66 -0.96 7.58
N GLY A 31 -5.12 0.24 7.84
CA GLY A 31 -3.83 0.65 7.33
C GLY A 31 -3.67 2.16 7.29
N PHE A 32 -2.59 2.59 6.64
CA PHE A 32 -2.23 3.99 6.52
C PHE A 32 -1.62 4.32 5.16
N LEU A 33 -1.68 5.60 4.79
CA LEU A 33 -1.03 6.14 3.60
C LEU A 33 0.35 6.67 3.97
N PHE A 34 1.38 6.15 3.30
CA PHE A 34 2.77 6.57 3.48
C PHE A 34 3.38 6.96 2.15
N LYS A 35 3.70 8.25 1.95
CA LYS A 35 4.23 8.80 0.70
C LYS A 35 3.44 8.40 -0.57
N GLY A 36 2.11 8.33 -0.47
CA GLY A 36 1.23 7.98 -1.60
C GLY A 36 1.14 6.49 -1.91
N VAL A 37 1.66 5.61 -1.04
CA VAL A 37 1.37 4.18 -1.08
C VAL A 37 0.56 3.76 0.14
N PHE A 38 -0.32 2.79 -0.02
CA PHE A 38 -1.10 2.23 1.08
C PHE A 38 -0.33 1.06 1.73
N ILE A 39 -0.34 1.00 3.06
CA ILE A 39 0.22 -0.09 3.86
C ILE A 39 -0.89 -0.61 4.78
N CYS A 40 -1.19 -1.91 4.75
CA CYS A 40 -2.20 -2.48 5.62
C CYS A 40 -1.72 -2.58 7.09
N GLY A 41 -2.67 -2.65 8.03
CA GLY A 41 -2.39 -2.70 9.47
C GLY A 41 -1.51 -3.87 9.90
N GLN A 42 -1.61 -5.02 9.22
CA GLN A 42 -0.72 -6.16 9.51
C GLN A 42 0.74 -5.85 9.17
N CYS A 43 1.00 -5.28 7.99
CA CYS A 43 2.35 -4.89 7.60
C CYS A 43 2.87 -3.70 8.42
N GLU A 44 1.99 -2.79 8.82
CA GLU A 44 2.31 -1.73 9.77
C GLU A 44 2.81 -2.30 11.10
N HIS A 45 2.03 -3.21 11.70
CA HIS A 45 2.36 -3.83 12.97
C HIS A 45 3.69 -4.58 12.87
N GLU A 46 3.97 -5.28 11.77
CA GLU A 46 5.28 -5.91 11.55
C GLU A 46 6.42 -4.89 11.48
N LEU A 47 6.24 -3.75 10.82
CA LEU A 47 7.26 -2.72 10.72
C LEU A 47 7.58 -2.09 12.06
N ILE A 48 6.55 -1.76 12.85
CA ILE A 48 6.70 -1.09 14.15
C ILE A 48 7.26 -2.04 15.21
N ASN A 49 6.85 -3.32 15.19
CA ASN A 49 7.32 -4.31 16.16
C ASN A 49 8.61 -5.03 15.73
N CYS A 50 9.26 -4.61 14.64
CA CYS A 50 10.57 -5.15 14.27
C CYS A 50 11.62 -4.74 15.32
N ASN A 51 12.02 -5.69 16.16
CA ASN A 51 13.09 -5.51 17.13
C ASN A 51 14.47 -5.74 16.48
N ILE A 52 15.47 -4.96 16.94
CA ILE A 52 16.87 -5.01 16.53
C ILE A 52 17.50 -6.38 16.81
N ASP A 53 17.00 -7.09 17.83
CA ASP A 53 17.46 -8.44 18.19
C ASP A 53 17.38 -9.42 17.01
N ASN A 54 16.40 -9.24 16.11
CA ASN A 54 16.33 -9.99 14.86
C ASN A 54 16.88 -9.13 13.70
N GLN A 55 18.20 -9.09 13.61
CA GLN A 55 18.94 -8.28 12.65
C GLN A 55 18.50 -8.50 11.19
N VAL A 56 18.08 -9.72 10.85
CA VAL A 56 17.58 -10.06 9.50
C VAL A 56 16.24 -9.38 9.23
N LYS A 57 15.25 -9.55 10.11
CA LYS A 57 13.92 -8.91 9.97
C LYS A 57 14.04 -7.39 10.00
N TYR A 58 14.89 -6.86 10.85
CA TYR A 58 15.15 -5.43 10.97
C TYR A 58 15.72 -4.85 9.66
N LYS A 59 16.74 -5.49 9.06
CA LYS A 59 17.28 -5.05 7.77
C LYS A 59 16.24 -5.06 6.66
N VAL A 60 15.41 -6.11 6.59
CA VAL A 60 14.32 -6.20 5.60
C VAL A 60 13.29 -5.09 5.81
N ALA A 61 12.92 -4.77 7.05
CA ALA A 61 12.01 -3.67 7.37
C ALA A 61 12.59 -2.31 6.91
N ILE A 62 13.88 -2.07 7.17
CA ILE A 62 14.57 -0.86 6.69
C ILE A 62 14.58 -0.79 5.16
N GLU A 63 14.83 -1.88 4.46
CA GLU A 63 14.77 -1.90 2.99
C GLU A 63 13.37 -1.62 2.44
N LYS A 64 12.33 -2.16 3.08
CA LYS A 64 10.93 -1.87 2.73
C LYS A 64 10.63 -0.38 2.89
N ILE A 65 11.00 0.22 4.02
CA ILE A 65 10.80 1.65 4.29
C ILE A 65 11.60 2.52 3.30
N ARG A 66 12.87 2.16 3.04
CA ARG A 66 13.71 2.87 2.07
C ARG A 66 13.09 2.84 0.67
N LYS A 67 12.56 1.71 0.22
CA LYS A 67 11.88 1.61 -1.09
C LYS A 67 10.71 2.58 -1.18
N ILE A 68 9.95 2.77 -0.08
CA ILE A 68 8.83 3.71 -0.04
C ILE A 68 9.33 5.16 -0.02
N LEU A 69 10.28 5.48 0.87
CA LEU A 69 10.84 6.83 1.04
C LEU A 69 11.61 7.33 -0.18
N PHE A 70 12.31 6.47 -0.92
CA PHE A 70 13.15 6.86 -2.06
C PHE A 70 12.52 6.52 -3.42
N LYS A 71 11.29 6.01 -3.46
CA LYS A 71 10.53 5.92 -4.71
C LYS A 71 10.44 7.32 -5.33
N LYS A 72 10.94 7.48 -6.57
CA LYS A 72 10.69 8.65 -7.41
C LYS A 72 9.18 8.73 -7.60
N SER A 73 8.55 9.68 -6.93
CA SER A 73 7.10 9.86 -6.97
C SER A 73 6.67 10.26 -8.38
N PRO A 74 5.74 9.54 -9.05
CA PRO A 74 4.88 10.21 -10.04
C PRO A 74 4.05 11.25 -9.27
N GLY A 75 3.91 12.43 -9.85
CA GLY A 75 3.47 13.66 -9.18
C GLY A 75 2.23 13.50 -8.28
N LYS A 76 2.32 14.15 -7.11
CA LYS A 76 1.27 14.80 -6.33
C LYS A 76 -0.17 14.49 -6.79
N CYS A 77 -0.94 13.77 -5.97
CA CYS A 77 -2.40 13.89 -6.02
C CYS A 77 -2.76 15.35 -5.75
N SER A 78 -3.34 16.02 -6.75
CA SER A 78 -3.87 17.37 -6.62
C SER A 78 -5.00 17.38 -5.58
N PRO A 79 -5.05 18.37 -4.68
CA PRO A 79 -6.25 18.61 -3.89
C PRO A 79 -7.32 19.18 -4.84
N GLY A 80 -8.34 18.40 -5.15
CA GLY A 80 -9.35 18.76 -6.13
C GLY A 80 -10.68 18.07 -5.88
N LEU A 81 -11.25 18.26 -4.69
CA LEU A 81 -12.67 18.07 -4.46
C LEU A 81 -13.20 19.25 -3.63
N LYS A 82 -13.40 20.39 -4.33
CA LYS A 82 -14.41 21.37 -3.92
C LYS A 82 -15.65 21.02 -4.74
N GLN A 83 -16.70 20.56 -4.06
CA GLN A 83 -18.07 20.74 -4.54
C GLN A 83 -18.55 22.09 -4.01
#